data_AF-A0A5N8X5V7-F1
#
_entry.id   AF-A0A5N8X5V7-F1
#
_cell.length_a   1.000
_cell.length_b   1.000
_cell.length_c   1.000
_cell.angle_alpha   90.00
_cell.angle_beta   90.00
_cell.angle_gamma   90.00
#
_symmetry.space_group_name_H-M   'P 1'
#
loop_
_entity.id
_entity.type
_entity.pdbx_description
1 polymer ?
#
loop_
_entity_poly.entity_id
_entity_poly.type
_entity_poly.pdbx_seq_one_letter_code
_entity_poly.pdbx_strand_id
1 'polypeptide(L)'
;LYPVAPYLAQQTDRVEVQHGRTSGEAEWALVVADDGEVLLTAACDHTDRDLEVHGVAWSKNAGPDVLARRAWRLADVAPRLDDLTLRAWVTHGDKETEIQHGTLAELLTPAYWVDVLRTRDALTPGTVLISGTIPMAHGVDQFADAWRVELSDPATGDTIRLAYGVHRMLEPIG
;
A
#
# COMPACT_ATOMS: atom_id res chain seq x y z
N LEU A 1 -4.68 -1.29 -13.17
CA LEU A 1 -5.54 -1.22 -11.97
C LEU A 1 -6.48 -2.40 -11.99
N TYR A 2 -6.50 -3.20 -10.93
CA TYR A 2 -7.36 -4.38 -10.81
C TYR A 2 -8.37 -4.11 -9.69
N PRO A 3 -9.68 -4.27 -9.95
CA PRO A 3 -10.65 -4.25 -8.86
C PRO A 3 -10.43 -5.48 -7.98
N VAL A 4 -10.43 -5.27 -6.67
CA VAL A 4 -10.28 -6.31 -5.66
C VAL A 4 -11.50 -6.29 -4.74
N ALA A 5 -11.69 -7.36 -3.97
CA ALA A 5 -12.81 -7.41 -3.04
C ALA A 5 -12.64 -6.37 -1.91
N PRO A 6 -13.69 -5.62 -1.53
CA PRO A 6 -13.57 -4.54 -0.53
C PRO A 6 -13.03 -4.96 0.84
N TYR A 7 -13.19 -6.23 1.24
CA TYR A 7 -12.68 -6.74 2.51
C TYR A 7 -11.14 -6.85 2.56
N LEU A 8 -10.47 -6.69 1.42
CA LEU A 8 -9.01 -6.72 1.34
C LEU A 8 -8.39 -5.41 1.80
N ALA A 9 -9.12 -4.29 1.72
CA ALA A 9 -8.69 -3.04 2.34
C ALA A 9 -8.79 -3.16 3.87
N GLN A 10 -7.66 -3.19 4.56
CA GLN A 10 -7.61 -3.48 6.00
C GLN A 10 -6.70 -2.53 6.77
N GLN A 11 -7.08 -2.21 7.99
CA GLN A 11 -6.21 -1.57 8.98
C GLN A 11 -5.82 -2.59 10.05
N THR A 12 -4.77 -3.35 9.78
CA THR A 12 -4.30 -4.46 10.61
C THR A 12 -2.83 -4.28 11.01
N ASP A 13 -2.41 -4.92 12.09
CA ASP A 13 -1.01 -5.11 12.49
C ASP A 13 -0.50 -6.53 12.17
N ARG A 14 -1.34 -7.36 11.54
CA ARG A 14 -1.07 -8.76 11.22
C ARG A 14 -1.68 -9.16 9.88
N VAL A 15 -0.85 -9.78 9.04
CA VAL A 15 -1.25 -10.34 7.74
C VAL A 15 -1.01 -11.84 7.76
N GLU A 16 -2.07 -12.61 7.51
CA GLU A 16 -2.01 -14.07 7.42
C GLU A 16 -1.73 -14.50 5.99
N VAL A 17 -0.78 -15.41 5.80
CA VAL A 17 -0.32 -15.84 4.46
C VAL A 17 -0.30 -17.36 4.31
N GLN A 18 -0.67 -17.84 3.14
CA GLN A 18 -0.69 -19.26 2.80
C GLN A 18 0.72 -19.76 2.44
N HIS A 19 1.45 -18.98 1.65
CA HIS A 19 2.77 -19.33 1.12
C HIS A 19 3.90 -18.58 1.81
N GLY A 20 5.13 -19.08 1.63
CA GLY A 20 6.34 -18.43 2.16
C GLY A 20 6.90 -17.34 1.25
N ARG A 21 6.26 -17.08 0.10
CA ARG A 21 6.72 -16.13 -0.92
C ARG A 21 5.71 -15.01 -1.13
N THR A 22 5.34 -14.36 -0.04
CA THR A 22 4.48 -13.17 -0.06
C THR A 22 5.29 -11.92 0.32
N SER A 23 4.92 -10.77 -0.23
CA SER A 23 5.59 -9.52 0.09
C SER A 23 4.64 -8.34 -0.02
N GLY A 24 4.93 -7.30 0.76
CA GLY A 24 4.32 -6.00 0.59
C GLY A 24 4.90 -5.26 -0.62
N GLU A 25 4.16 -4.26 -1.09
CA GLU A 25 4.65 -3.19 -1.94
C GLU A 25 4.22 -1.86 -1.31
N ALA A 26 5.15 -0.95 -1.04
CA ALA A 26 4.76 0.35 -0.51
C ALA A 26 4.05 1.19 -1.56
N GLU A 27 2.88 1.69 -1.19
CA GLU A 27 2.08 2.55 -2.04
C GLU A 27 1.48 3.70 -1.23
N TRP A 28 0.83 4.64 -1.91
CA TRP A 28 -0.12 5.54 -1.28
C TRP A 28 -1.52 5.23 -1.78
N ALA A 29 -2.52 5.54 -0.95
CA ALA A 29 -3.92 5.33 -1.28
C ALA A 29 -4.73 6.63 -1.19
N LEU A 30 -5.72 6.73 -2.08
CA LEU A 30 -6.84 7.64 -1.95
C LEU A 30 -7.99 6.95 -1.26
N VAL A 31 -8.64 7.68 -0.34
CA VAL A 31 -9.89 7.26 0.30
C VAL A 31 -10.91 8.37 0.13
N VAL A 32 -12.08 8.05 -0.42
CA VAL A 32 -13.20 8.99 -0.50
C VAL A 32 -14.02 8.89 0.78
N ALA A 33 -14.00 9.92 1.61
CA ALA A 33 -14.72 9.98 2.87
C ALA A 33 -16.23 10.14 2.67
N ASP A 34 -17.01 9.97 3.75
CA ASP A 34 -18.48 10.07 3.74
C ASP A 34 -19.00 11.45 3.27
N ASP A 35 -18.24 12.51 3.52
CA ASP A 35 -18.53 13.87 3.09
C ASP A 35 -18.05 14.18 1.66
N GLY A 36 -17.44 13.20 0.98
CA GLY A 36 -16.86 13.32 -0.36
C GLY A 36 -15.44 13.87 -0.40
N GLU A 37 -14.83 14.17 0.76
CA GLU A 37 -13.44 14.61 0.83
C GLU A 37 -12.49 13.49 0.39
N VAL A 38 -11.49 13.83 -0.42
CA VAL A 38 -10.47 12.87 -0.84
C VAL A 38 -9.29 12.94 0.11
N LEU A 39 -9.00 11.82 0.77
CA LEU A 39 -7.90 11.66 1.70
C LEU A 39 -6.72 10.94 1.05
N LEU A 40 -5.50 11.27 1.44
CA LEU A 40 -4.26 10.60 1.05
C LEU A 40 -3.63 9.89 2.25
N THR A 41 -3.30 8.62 2.12
CA THR A 41 -2.68 7.81 3.18
C THR A 41 -1.57 6.92 2.65
N ALA A 42 -0.69 6.42 3.53
CA ALA A 42 0.20 5.31 3.23
C ALA A 42 -0.62 4.00 3.10
N ALA A 43 -0.18 3.12 2.21
CA ALA A 43 -0.73 1.81 1.98
C ALA A 43 0.38 0.77 1.69
N CYS A 44 0.04 -0.50 1.81
CA CYS A 44 0.91 -1.59 1.42
C CYS A 44 0.10 -2.71 0.76
N ASP A 45 0.32 -2.96 -0.53
CA ASP A 45 -0.29 -4.06 -1.27
C ASP A 45 0.46 -5.35 -0.92
N HIS A 46 -0.15 -6.21 -0.11
CA HIS A 46 0.45 -7.50 0.23
C HIS A 46 0.09 -8.55 -0.82
N THR A 47 1.06 -8.91 -1.64
CA THR A 47 0.87 -9.81 -2.78
C THR A 47 1.54 -11.17 -2.53
N ASP A 48 0.84 -12.22 -2.95
CA ASP A 48 1.40 -13.57 -3.04
C ASP A 48 2.12 -13.77 -4.38
N ARG A 49 3.45 -13.90 -4.35
CA ARG A 49 4.28 -13.98 -5.56
C ARG A 49 4.22 -15.36 -6.21
N ASP A 50 3.89 -16.40 -5.47
CA ASP A 50 3.71 -17.73 -6.03
C ASP A 50 2.36 -17.83 -6.77
N LEU A 51 1.34 -17.08 -6.33
CA LEU A 51 0.08 -16.96 -7.08
C LEU A 51 0.17 -16.02 -8.28
N GLU A 52 1.04 -15.01 -8.22
CA GLU A 52 1.17 -13.99 -9.27
C GLU A 52 1.56 -14.60 -10.63
N VAL A 53 2.34 -15.70 -10.63
CA VAL A 53 2.72 -16.43 -11.85
C VAL A 53 1.52 -17.05 -12.58
N HIS A 54 0.41 -17.29 -11.87
CA HIS A 54 -0.83 -17.85 -12.42
C HIS A 54 -1.80 -16.77 -12.90
N GLY A 55 -1.69 -15.55 -12.35
CA GLY A 55 -2.44 -14.39 -12.80
C GLY A 55 -2.43 -13.26 -11.78
N VAL A 56 -2.03 -12.07 -12.23
CA VAL A 56 -1.94 -10.85 -11.39
C VAL A 56 -3.25 -10.51 -10.68
N ALA A 57 -4.40 -10.71 -11.35
CA ALA A 57 -5.68 -10.42 -10.73
C ALA A 57 -5.99 -11.38 -9.56
N TRP A 58 -5.52 -12.63 -9.63
CA TRP A 58 -5.75 -13.62 -8.58
C TRP A 58 -4.81 -13.43 -7.40
N SER A 59 -3.53 -13.10 -7.64
CA SER A 59 -2.59 -12.80 -6.55
C SER A 59 -3.02 -11.59 -5.73
N LYS A 60 -3.53 -10.53 -6.39
CA LYS A 60 -4.09 -9.34 -5.72
C LYS A 60 -5.34 -9.60 -4.88
N ASN A 61 -5.97 -10.78 -5.00
CA ASN A 61 -7.11 -11.15 -4.16
C ASN A 61 -6.72 -12.12 -3.02
N ALA A 62 -5.45 -12.51 -2.92
CA ALA A 62 -4.97 -13.47 -1.93
C ALA A 62 -4.46 -12.82 -0.63
N GLY A 63 -3.94 -11.59 -0.72
CA GLY A 63 -3.46 -10.81 0.43
C GLY A 63 -4.19 -9.47 0.56
N PRO A 64 -4.15 -8.85 1.75
CA PRO A 64 -4.80 -7.58 1.99
C PRO A 64 -4.00 -6.40 1.46
N ASP A 65 -4.72 -5.33 1.15
CA ASP A 65 -4.21 -3.98 1.03
C ASP A 65 -4.22 -3.31 2.41
N VAL A 66 -3.05 -3.22 3.05
CA VAL A 66 -2.96 -2.65 4.40
C VAL A 66 -2.90 -1.13 4.33
N LEU A 67 -3.86 -0.45 4.93
CA LEU A 67 -3.96 1.01 5.00
C LEU A 67 -3.46 1.53 6.36
N ALA A 68 -2.82 2.69 6.37
CA ALA A 68 -2.56 3.39 7.62
C ALA A 68 -3.84 3.89 8.29
N ARG A 69 -3.74 4.21 9.59
CA ARG A 69 -4.85 4.74 10.40
C ARG A 69 -4.95 6.26 10.40
N ARG A 70 -3.99 6.95 9.79
CA ARG A 70 -4.00 8.41 9.61
C ARG A 70 -3.98 8.71 8.12
N ALA A 71 -4.62 9.81 7.74
CA ALA A 71 -4.62 10.33 6.38
C ALA A 71 -4.51 11.86 6.42
N TRP A 72 -3.97 12.44 5.36
CA TRP A 72 -4.07 13.88 5.09
C TRP A 72 -5.26 14.14 4.18
N ARG A 73 -5.84 15.33 4.26
CA ARG A 73 -6.69 15.79 3.15
C ARG A 73 -5.82 15.99 1.94
N LEU A 74 -6.24 15.47 0.79
CA LEU A 74 -5.45 15.61 -0.43
C LEU A 74 -5.21 17.08 -0.77
N ALA A 75 -6.19 17.95 -0.53
CA ALA A 75 -6.09 19.39 -0.78
C ALA A 75 -4.94 20.07 0.02
N ASP A 76 -4.66 19.62 1.24
CA ASP A 76 -3.66 20.22 2.12
C ASP A 76 -2.21 19.93 1.67
N VAL A 77 -2.03 18.83 0.93
CA VAL A 77 -0.72 18.38 0.43
C VAL A 77 -0.59 18.50 -1.10
N ALA A 78 -1.69 18.75 -1.82
CA ALA A 78 -1.74 18.88 -3.27
C ALA A 78 -0.64 19.78 -3.87
N PRO A 79 -0.29 20.94 -3.28
CA PRO A 79 0.75 21.81 -3.84
C PRO A 79 2.17 21.24 -3.85
N ARG A 80 2.42 20.13 -3.13
CA ARG A 80 3.76 19.56 -2.90
C ARG A 80 3.78 18.03 -2.95
N LEU A 81 2.84 17.42 -3.68
CA LEU A 81 2.72 15.97 -3.78
C LEU A 81 4.01 15.31 -4.25
N ASP A 82 4.65 15.87 -5.27
CA ASP A 82 5.88 15.33 -5.86
C ASP A 82 7.05 15.29 -4.87
N ASP A 83 7.05 16.16 -3.85
CA ASP A 83 8.08 16.20 -2.81
C ASP A 83 7.83 15.21 -1.66
N LEU A 84 6.63 14.62 -1.58
CA LEU A 84 6.31 13.64 -0.56
C LEU A 84 7.15 12.38 -0.78
N THR A 85 7.66 11.83 0.32
CA THR A 85 8.52 10.65 0.29
C THR A 85 7.73 9.41 0.70
N LEU A 86 7.95 8.32 -0.03
CA LEU A 86 7.41 7.00 0.25
C LEU A 86 8.57 6.04 0.51
N ARG A 87 8.58 5.44 1.71
CA ARG A 87 9.65 4.56 2.15
C ARG A 87 9.09 3.29 2.75
N ALA A 88 9.80 2.18 2.56
CA ALA A 88 9.41 0.89 3.08
C ALA A 88 10.60 0.13 3.65
N TRP A 89 10.32 -0.65 4.68
CA TRP A 89 11.29 -1.51 5.34
C TRP A 89 10.72 -2.91 5.51
N VAL A 90 11.61 -3.88 5.41
CA VAL A 90 11.37 -5.27 5.74
C VAL A 90 12.16 -5.66 6.98
N THR A 91 11.58 -6.51 7.82
CA THR A 91 12.25 -7.04 9.01
C THR A 91 12.45 -8.54 8.90
N HIS A 92 13.68 -8.98 9.14
CA HIS A 92 14.07 -10.39 9.27
C HIS A 92 14.65 -10.60 10.67
N GLY A 93 13.91 -11.28 11.54
CA GLY A 93 14.22 -11.35 12.97
C GLY A 93 14.34 -9.96 13.60
N ASP A 94 15.53 -9.60 14.11
CA ASP A 94 15.79 -8.29 14.73
C ASP A 94 16.36 -7.26 13.73
N LYS A 95 16.53 -7.62 12.45
CA LYS A 95 17.16 -6.77 11.45
C LYS A 95 16.13 -6.15 10.52
N GLU A 96 15.93 -4.85 10.65
CA GLU A 96 15.17 -4.05 9.70
C GLU A 96 16.08 -3.52 8.57
N THR A 97 15.62 -3.59 7.32
CA THR A 97 16.34 -3.11 6.12
C THR A 97 15.40 -2.32 5.23
N GLU A 98 15.82 -1.13 4.78
CA GLU A 98 15.06 -0.33 3.81
C GLU A 98 15.03 -1.06 2.46
N ILE A 99 13.84 -1.29 1.93
CA ILE A 99 13.61 -1.99 0.68
C ILE A 99 13.05 -1.09 -0.41
N GLN A 100 12.36 0.01 -0.07
CA GLN A 100 11.84 0.96 -1.05
C GLN A 100 12.05 2.37 -0.54
N HIS A 101 12.44 3.27 -1.43
CA HIS A 101 12.65 4.67 -1.13
C HIS A 101 12.52 5.48 -2.42
N GLY A 102 11.51 6.33 -2.46
CA GLY A 102 11.27 7.21 -3.59
C GLY A 102 10.39 8.38 -3.22
N THR A 103 10.01 9.12 -4.24
CA THR A 103 9.08 10.25 -4.14
C THR A 103 7.80 9.94 -4.89
N LEU A 104 6.73 10.65 -4.56
CA LEU A 104 5.46 10.49 -5.27
C LEU A 104 5.54 10.95 -6.73
N ALA A 105 6.56 11.73 -7.10
CA ALA A 105 6.84 12.13 -8.49
C ALA A 105 7.14 10.94 -9.43
N GLU A 106 7.50 9.78 -8.87
CA GLU A 106 7.77 8.55 -9.64
C GLU A 106 6.49 7.80 -10.04
N LEU A 107 5.34 8.20 -9.48
CA LEU A 107 4.05 7.54 -9.64
C LEU A 107 3.06 8.44 -10.39
N LEU A 108 2.02 7.84 -10.97
CA LEU A 108 0.91 8.60 -11.55
C LEU A 108 0.21 9.41 -10.47
N THR A 109 0.05 10.71 -10.69
CA THR A 109 -0.39 11.64 -9.63
C THR A 109 -1.78 11.32 -9.07
N PRO A 110 -2.06 11.69 -7.81
CA PRO A 110 -3.41 11.66 -7.26
C PRO A 110 -4.47 12.33 -8.15
N ALA A 111 -4.15 13.44 -8.79
CA ALA A 111 -5.06 14.15 -9.69
C ALA A 111 -5.47 13.29 -10.90
N TYR A 112 -4.51 12.59 -11.52
CA TYR A 112 -4.79 11.64 -12.60
C TYR A 112 -5.79 10.56 -12.15
N TRP A 113 -5.59 9.98 -10.97
CA TRP A 113 -6.47 8.93 -10.47
C TRP A 113 -7.85 9.44 -10.05
N VAL A 114 -7.95 10.65 -9.49
CA VAL A 114 -9.23 11.30 -9.20
C VAL A 114 -10.05 11.48 -10.48
N ASP A 115 -9.43 11.91 -11.58
CA ASP A 115 -10.11 12.05 -12.87
C ASP A 115 -10.54 10.69 -13.46
N VAL A 116 -9.68 9.68 -13.32
CA VAL A 116 -9.98 8.29 -13.70
C VAL A 116 -11.17 7.71 -12.91
N LEU A 117 -11.27 7.99 -11.61
CA LEU A 117 -12.40 7.55 -10.78
C LEU A 117 -13.68 8.32 -11.14
N ARG A 118 -13.57 9.63 -11.36
CA ARG A 118 -14.71 10.48 -11.74
C ARG A 118 -15.32 10.05 -13.07
N THR A 119 -14.48 9.77 -14.07
CA THR A 119 -14.94 9.30 -15.40
C THR A 119 -15.59 7.92 -15.38
N ARG A 120 -15.44 7.16 -14.29
CA ARG A 120 -16.00 5.83 -14.08
C ARG A 120 -17.18 5.82 -13.10
N ASP A 121 -17.66 6.99 -12.68
CA ASP A 121 -18.66 7.13 -11.60
C ASP A 121 -18.26 6.40 -10.29
N ALA A 122 -16.95 6.28 -10.06
CA ALA A 122 -16.35 5.56 -8.94
C ALA A 122 -15.73 6.51 -7.90
N LEU A 123 -15.82 7.83 -8.07
CA LEU A 123 -15.39 8.79 -7.04
C LEU A 123 -16.51 9.00 -6.02
N THR A 124 -16.88 7.95 -5.29
CA THR A 124 -17.98 7.92 -4.33
C THR A 124 -17.50 7.48 -2.94
N PRO A 125 -18.20 7.87 -1.85
CA PRO A 125 -17.83 7.50 -0.50
C PRO A 125 -17.54 6.01 -0.31
N GLY A 126 -16.48 5.70 0.43
CA GLY A 126 -16.00 4.33 0.65
C GLY A 126 -15.10 3.78 -0.45
N THR A 127 -14.87 4.53 -1.53
CA THR A 127 -13.89 4.14 -2.56
C THR A 127 -12.47 4.25 -2.02
N VAL A 128 -11.69 3.19 -2.25
CA VAL A 128 -10.25 3.15 -2.02
C VAL A 128 -9.54 2.89 -3.35
N LEU A 129 -8.51 3.67 -3.65
CA LEU A 129 -7.61 3.45 -4.78
C LEU A 129 -6.18 3.46 -4.27
N ILE A 130 -5.34 2.57 -4.78
CA ILE A 130 -3.92 2.48 -4.44
C ILE A 130 -3.09 2.67 -5.72
N SER A 131 -1.96 3.36 -5.59
CA SER A 131 -1.27 4.05 -6.68
C SER A 131 -0.49 3.18 -7.68
N GLY A 132 -0.16 1.95 -7.29
CA GLY A 132 1.06 1.29 -7.77
C GLY A 132 2.26 1.65 -6.91
N THR A 133 3.35 0.90 -7.07
CA THR A 133 4.52 0.97 -6.19
C THR A 133 5.77 1.55 -6.86
N ILE A 134 6.68 2.05 -6.03
CA ILE A 134 8.04 2.47 -6.44
C ILE A 134 8.99 1.26 -6.52
N PRO A 135 10.11 1.34 -7.25
CA PRO A 135 11.03 0.21 -7.36
C PRO A 135 11.58 -0.27 -6.01
N MET A 136 11.68 -1.60 -5.86
CA MET A 136 12.38 -2.21 -4.72
C MET A 136 13.91 -2.17 -4.91
N ALA A 137 14.62 -2.05 -3.80
CA ALA A 137 16.07 -2.09 -3.73
C ALA A 137 16.57 -3.49 -4.14
N HIS A 138 17.51 -3.50 -5.08
CA HIS A 138 18.08 -4.75 -5.57
C HIS A 138 18.88 -5.47 -4.47
N GLY A 139 18.66 -6.78 -4.33
CA GLY A 139 19.39 -7.63 -3.39
C GLY A 139 18.88 -7.62 -1.95
N VAL A 140 17.82 -6.87 -1.65
CA VAL A 140 17.09 -6.98 -0.38
C VAL A 140 16.04 -8.08 -0.50
N ASP A 141 15.99 -8.98 0.47
CA ASP A 141 14.98 -10.04 0.50
C ASP A 141 13.63 -9.49 0.97
N GLN A 142 12.63 -9.53 0.09
CA GLN A 142 11.27 -9.02 0.31
C GLN A 142 10.37 -9.98 1.12
N PHE A 143 10.74 -11.26 1.20
CA PHE A 143 9.95 -12.29 1.90
C PHE A 143 10.32 -12.25 3.38
N ALA A 144 9.62 -11.41 4.15
CA ALA A 144 10.06 -10.96 5.46
C ALA A 144 9.02 -11.18 6.55
N ASP A 145 9.46 -11.17 7.81
CA ASP A 145 8.62 -11.38 9.01
C ASP A 145 7.70 -10.18 9.29
N ALA A 146 8.09 -8.98 8.85
CA ALA A 146 7.28 -7.78 9.00
C ALA A 146 7.60 -6.73 7.92
N TRP A 147 6.63 -5.85 7.70
CA TRP A 147 6.72 -4.70 6.81
C TRP A 147 6.36 -3.43 7.55
N ARG A 148 7.03 -2.33 7.18
CA ARG A 148 6.71 -0.97 7.62
C ARG A 148 6.74 -0.04 6.42
N VAL A 149 5.74 0.83 6.31
CA VAL A 149 5.65 1.84 5.25
C VAL A 149 5.45 3.22 5.87
N GLU A 150 6.15 4.20 5.31
CA GLU A 150 6.04 5.61 5.70
C GLU A 150 5.78 6.50 4.48
N LEU A 151 4.75 7.34 4.59
CA LEU A 151 4.49 8.46 3.70
C LEU A 151 4.77 9.75 4.48
N SER A 152 5.80 10.50 4.08
CA SER A 152 6.24 11.70 4.82
C SER A 152 6.22 12.96 3.97
N ASP A 153 5.90 14.08 4.61
CA ASP A 153 6.00 15.44 4.06
C ASP A 153 7.27 16.12 4.57
N PRO A 154 8.34 16.24 3.76
CA PRO A 154 9.59 16.85 4.20
C PRO A 154 9.45 18.32 4.60
N ALA A 155 8.44 19.04 4.08
CA ALA A 155 8.26 20.46 4.39
C ALA A 155 7.72 20.69 5.81
N THR A 156 6.98 19.73 6.36
CA THR A 156 6.36 19.84 7.69
C THR A 156 6.95 18.86 8.72
N GLY A 157 7.61 17.80 8.24
CA GLY A 157 8.09 16.70 9.07
C GLY A 157 6.99 15.75 9.56
N ASP A 158 5.74 15.92 9.12
CA ASP A 158 4.66 14.97 9.45
C ASP A 158 4.79 13.71 8.60
N THR A 159 4.42 12.58 9.21
CA THR A 159 4.54 11.26 8.58
C THR A 159 3.35 10.38 8.94
N ILE A 160 2.74 9.79 7.92
CA ILE A 160 1.77 8.71 8.04
C ILE A 160 2.52 7.37 7.98
N ARG A 161 2.20 6.47 8.92
CA ARG A 161 2.89 5.18 9.07
C ARG A 161 1.90 4.03 9.17
N LEU A 162 2.29 2.89 8.63
CA LEU A 162 1.71 1.57 8.94
C LEU A 162 2.84 0.56 9.15
N ALA A 163 2.54 -0.48 9.92
CA ALA A 163 3.41 -1.62 10.09
C ALA A 163 2.56 -2.86 10.41
N TYR A 164 3.00 -4.02 9.94
CA TYR A 164 2.34 -5.30 10.22
C TYR A 164 3.35 -6.46 10.22
N GLY A 165 3.06 -7.49 11.01
CA GLY A 165 3.74 -8.78 10.97
C GLY A 165 3.12 -9.70 9.91
N VAL A 166 3.94 -10.55 9.31
CA VAL A 166 3.54 -11.59 8.36
C VAL A 166 3.53 -12.93 9.08
N HIS A 167 2.39 -13.60 9.05
CA HIS A 167 2.18 -14.84 9.79
C HIS A 167 1.76 -15.94 8.83
N ARG A 168 2.59 -16.98 8.72
CA ARG A 168 2.25 -18.14 7.91
C ARG A 168 1.15 -18.95 8.60
N MET A 169 0.06 -19.19 7.89
CA MET A 169 -1.04 -20.02 8.35
C MET A 169 -0.64 -21.50 8.39
N LEU A 170 -1.41 -22.29 9.14
CA LEU A 170 -1.26 -23.74 9.19
C LEU A 170 -1.53 -24.37 7.82
N GLU A 171 -0.86 -25.49 7.55
CA GLU A 171 -1.11 -26.27 6.34
C GLU A 171 -2.56 -26.80 6.33
N PRO A 172 -3.20 -26.90 5.16
CA PRO A 172 -4.51 -27.52 5.03
C PRO A 172 -4.51 -28.95 5.55
N ILE A 173 -5.61 -29.36 6.19
CA ILE A 173 -5.83 -30.76 6.54
C ILE A 173 -6.44 -31.46 5.32
N GLY A 174 -5.70 -32.38 4.69
CA GLY A 174 -6.21 -33.17 3.56
C GLY A 174 -5.15 -33.93 2.80
#